data_AF-A0A348UQI9-F1
#
_entry.id   AF-A0A348UQI9-F1
#
_cell.length_a   1.000
_cell.length_b   1.000
_cell.length_c   1.000
_cell.angle_alpha   90.00
_cell.angle_beta   90.00
_cell.angle_gamma   90.00
#
_symmetry.space_group_name_H-M   'P 1'
#
loop_
_entity.id
_entity.type
_entity.pdbx_description
1 polymer ?
#
loop_
_entity_poly.entity_id
_entity_poly.type
_entity_poly.pdbx_seq_one_letter_code
_entity_poly.pdbx_strand_id
1 'polypeptide(L)'
;MPLKAAILETFRPRAVLLALSPEAGAAVPAAELIDNMVAVRRLPFRVGRESRVVQSDGRWIRRERIAPLHAAHAQPNNDLYLFDACVPLQISRAHLAIDVIAPGQWRAIDRGSAHGTLVGARFIGAEENGGAAPLTDGDLIVLGDPERSPYRFRFIDLS
;
A
#
# COMPACT_ATOMS: atom_id res chain seq x y z
N MET A 1 -9.03 31.62 6.62
CA MET A 1 -9.59 30.48 7.39
C MET A 1 -9.18 30.61 8.86
N PRO A 2 -10.04 30.24 9.83
CA PRO A 2 -9.65 30.13 11.24
C PRO A 2 -8.52 29.10 11.43
N LEU A 3 -7.60 29.33 12.37
CA LEU A 3 -6.42 28.48 12.61
C LEU A 3 -6.77 26.98 12.72
N LYS A 4 -7.84 26.64 13.46
CA LYS A 4 -8.30 25.26 13.62
C LYS A 4 -8.65 24.59 12.28
N ALA A 5 -9.32 25.32 11.37
CA ALA A 5 -9.66 24.80 10.06
C ALA A 5 -8.42 24.57 9.20
N ALA A 6 -7.45 25.50 9.24
CA ALA A 6 -6.18 25.35 8.52
C ALA A 6 -5.35 24.15 9.02
N ILE A 7 -5.35 23.90 10.33
CA ILE A 7 -4.69 22.73 10.93
C ILE A 7 -5.36 21.44 10.43
N LEU A 8 -6.69 21.34 10.52
CA LEU A 8 -7.42 20.15 10.07
C LEU A 8 -7.19 19.88 8.58
N GLU A 9 -7.15 20.93 7.76
CA GLU A 9 -6.86 20.79 6.33
C GLU A 9 -5.44 20.25 6.07
N THR A 10 -4.46 20.67 6.86
CA THR A 10 -3.07 20.18 6.76
C THR A 10 -2.97 18.68 7.06
N PHE A 11 -3.83 18.16 7.92
CA PHE A 11 -3.87 16.74 8.28
C PHE A 11 -4.85 15.91 7.44
N ARG A 12 -5.60 16.53 6.52
CA ARG A 12 -6.52 15.78 5.64
C ARG A 12 -5.71 14.90 4.68
N PRO A 13 -5.93 13.58 4.65
CA PRO A 13 -5.35 12.73 3.61
C PRO A 13 -6.00 13.02 2.26
N ARG A 14 -5.28 12.80 1.17
CA ARG A 14 -5.82 12.98 -0.18
C ARG A 14 -6.79 11.87 -0.58
N ALA A 15 -6.55 10.68 -0.06
CA ALA A 15 -7.39 9.49 -0.23
C ALA A 15 -7.13 8.53 0.94
N VAL A 16 -7.92 7.47 1.06
CA VAL A 16 -7.66 6.36 1.98
C VAL A 16 -7.77 5.01 1.27
N LEU A 17 -7.03 4.04 1.81
CA LEU A 17 -7.20 2.62 1.49
C LEU A 17 -7.90 1.94 2.68
N LEU A 18 -9.16 1.55 2.50
CA LEU A 18 -9.93 0.81 3.49
C LEU A 18 -9.66 -0.68 3.34
N ALA A 19 -9.07 -1.32 4.34
CA ALA A 19 -8.90 -2.77 4.38
C ALA A 19 -10.27 -3.47 4.45
N LEU A 20 -10.56 -4.36 3.50
CA LEU A 20 -11.87 -5.04 3.39
C LEU A 20 -11.91 -6.42 4.04
N SER A 21 -10.75 -6.97 4.39
CA SER A 21 -10.60 -8.29 5.01
C SER A 21 -9.76 -8.19 6.29
N PRO A 22 -9.97 -9.06 7.28
CA PRO A 22 -9.11 -9.16 8.46
C PRO A 22 -7.63 -9.29 8.14
N GLU A 23 -7.28 -10.06 7.10
CA GLU A 23 -5.91 -10.30 6.66
C GLU A 23 -5.27 -9.04 6.09
N ALA A 24 -5.98 -8.30 5.24
CA ALA A 24 -5.53 -6.99 4.75
C ALA A 24 -5.29 -6.00 5.91
N GLY A 25 -6.17 -5.97 6.91
CA GLY A 25 -5.98 -5.14 8.10
C GLY A 25 -4.74 -5.58 8.90
N ALA A 26 -4.59 -6.88 9.14
CA ALA A 26 -3.45 -7.45 9.85
C ALA A 26 -2.11 -7.29 9.11
N ALA A 27 -2.15 -7.15 7.78
CA ALA A 27 -0.98 -6.87 6.96
C ALA A 27 -0.47 -5.43 7.13
N VAL A 28 -1.31 -4.48 7.56
CA VAL A 28 -0.91 -3.09 7.76
C VAL A 28 -0.20 -2.94 9.12
N PRO A 29 0.95 -2.26 9.19
CA PRO A 29 1.56 -1.91 10.47
C PRO A 29 0.59 -1.11 11.34
N ALA A 30 0.47 -1.45 12.63
CA ALA A 30 -0.50 -0.83 13.54
C ALA A 30 -0.40 0.72 13.61
N ALA A 31 0.78 1.29 13.38
CA ALA A 31 0.98 2.74 13.35
C ALA A 31 0.40 3.44 12.10
N GLU A 32 0.19 2.68 11.01
CA GLU A 32 -0.34 3.17 9.73
C GLU A 32 -1.84 2.86 9.56
N LEU A 33 -2.42 2.05 10.46
CA LEU A 33 -3.83 1.63 10.43
C LEU A 33 -4.66 2.42 11.44
N ILE A 34 -5.64 3.18 10.95
CA ILE A 34 -6.61 3.91 11.78
C ILE A 34 -8.00 3.47 11.36
N ASP A 35 -8.76 2.82 12.24
CA ASP A 35 -10.12 2.32 11.97
C ASP A 35 -10.21 1.53 10.64
N ASN A 36 -9.26 0.60 10.42
CA ASN A 36 -9.09 -0.19 9.18
C ASN A 36 -8.71 0.60 7.92
N MET A 37 -8.33 1.87 8.04
CA MET A 37 -7.92 2.72 6.93
C MET A 37 -6.44 3.05 6.98
N VAL A 38 -5.83 3.13 5.79
CA VAL A 38 -4.49 3.69 5.58
C VAL A 38 -4.61 5.03 4.86
N ALA A 39 -3.98 6.05 5.42
CA ALA A 39 -4.01 7.40 4.86
C ALA A 39 -3.04 7.57 3.68
N VAL A 40 -3.56 7.96 2.51
CA VAL A 40 -2.75 8.36 1.36
C VAL A 40 -2.48 9.86 1.44
N ARG A 41 -1.30 10.23 1.95
CA ARG A 41 -0.93 11.64 2.21
C ARG A 41 -0.02 12.24 1.16
N ARG A 42 0.96 11.47 0.68
CA ARG A 42 1.98 11.90 -0.28
C ARG A 42 1.89 11.06 -1.52
N LEU A 43 2.12 11.69 -2.68
CA LEU A 43 2.14 11.00 -3.96
C LEU A 43 3.54 11.08 -4.60
N PRO A 44 3.95 10.05 -5.36
CA PRO A 44 3.25 8.77 -5.50
C PRO A 44 3.28 7.99 -4.18
N PHE A 45 2.15 7.44 -3.76
CA PHE A 45 2.04 6.62 -2.55
C PHE A 45 2.43 5.19 -2.88
N ARG A 46 3.56 4.75 -2.35
CA ARG A 46 4.19 3.48 -2.74
C ARG A 46 3.88 2.39 -1.72
N VAL A 47 3.40 1.24 -2.20
CA VAL A 47 3.09 0.07 -1.39
C VAL A 47 3.99 -1.09 -1.79
N GLY A 48 4.46 -1.84 -0.80
CA GLY A 48 5.17 -3.10 -1.03
C GLY A 48 5.30 -3.92 0.25
N ARG A 49 5.90 -5.09 0.13
CA ARG A 49 6.06 -6.03 1.24
C ARG A 49 7.16 -5.61 2.20
N GLU A 50 6.90 -5.71 3.50
CA GLU A 50 7.94 -5.75 4.52
C GLU A 50 8.70 -7.08 4.44
N SER A 51 9.91 -7.06 3.86
CA SER A 51 10.75 -8.27 3.76
C SER A 51 11.60 -8.53 5.00
N ARG A 52 11.49 -7.68 6.04
CA ARG A 52 12.36 -7.68 7.24
C ARG A 52 11.65 -8.23 8.50
N VAL A 53 10.63 -9.05 8.31
CA VAL A 53 9.92 -9.72 9.40
C VAL A 53 10.36 -11.16 9.52
N VAL A 54 10.55 -11.60 10.76
CA VAL A 54 10.63 -13.02 11.11
C VAL A 54 9.44 -13.28 12.05
N GLN A 55 8.67 -14.32 11.76
CA GLN A 55 7.66 -14.80 12.67
C GLN A 55 8.37 -15.51 13.82
N SER A 56 8.21 -15.02 15.05
CA SER A 56 8.75 -15.64 16.26
C SER A 56 7.65 -15.65 17.30
N ASP A 57 7.33 -16.83 17.83
CA ASP A 57 6.28 -17.02 18.85
C ASP A 57 4.90 -16.44 18.46
N GLY A 58 4.49 -16.65 17.21
CA GLY A 58 3.19 -16.18 16.70
C GLY A 58 3.06 -14.66 16.55
N ARG A 59 4.12 -13.89 16.84
CA ARG A 59 4.19 -12.44 16.63
C ARG A 59 5.15 -12.11 15.49
N TRP A 60 4.79 -11.09 14.73
CA TRP A 60 5.67 -10.49 13.73
C TRP A 60 6.73 -9.65 14.44
N ILE A 61 7.96 -10.15 14.55
CA ILE A 61 9.09 -9.37 15.05
C ILE A 61 9.75 -8.70 13.85
N ARG A 62 9.62 -7.37 13.77
CA ARG A 62 10.40 -6.56 12.83
C ARG A 62 11.86 -6.63 13.26
N ARG A 63 12.73 -7.24 12.45
CA ARG A 63 14.17 -7.13 12.70
C ARG A 63 14.57 -5.68 12.48
N GLU A 64 15.00 -5.04 13.55
CA GLU A 64 15.58 -3.71 13.47
C GLU A 64 16.83 -3.74 12.60
N ARG A 65 17.08 -2.64 11.91
CA ARG A 65 18.24 -2.51 11.04
C ARG A 65 19.47 -2.36 11.92
N ILE A 66 20.26 -3.41 12.12
CA ILE A 66 21.70 -3.20 12.30
C ILE A 66 22.20 -2.82 10.91
N ALA A 67 22.05 -1.54 10.56
CA ALA A 67 22.66 -1.02 9.36
C ALA A 67 24.18 -1.19 9.53
N PRO A 68 24.92 -1.84 8.61
CA PRO A 68 26.31 -1.46 8.46
C PRO A 68 26.33 0.06 8.26
N LEU A 69 27.33 0.77 8.79
CA LEU A 69 27.42 2.25 8.77
C LEU A 69 27.05 2.89 7.40
N HIS A 70 27.26 2.16 6.29
CA HIS A 70 26.93 2.57 4.91
C HIS A 70 25.44 2.48 4.51
N ALA A 71 24.59 1.77 5.27
CA ALA A 71 23.17 1.61 5.00
C ALA A 71 22.29 2.62 5.75
N ALA A 72 22.85 3.42 6.66
CA ALA A 72 22.12 4.46 7.39
C ALA A 72 21.38 5.47 6.48
N HIS A 73 21.79 5.56 5.20
CA HIS A 73 21.23 6.48 4.21
C HIS A 73 20.32 5.84 3.15
N ALA A 74 20.07 4.51 3.17
CA ALA A 74 19.18 3.93 2.16
C ALA A 74 17.74 4.36 2.48
N GLN A 75 17.18 5.20 1.61
CA GLN A 75 15.83 5.72 1.77
C GLN A 75 14.78 4.61 1.65
N PRO A 76 13.65 4.73 2.37
CA PRO A 76 12.50 3.86 2.16
C PRO A 76 12.07 3.88 0.69
N ASN A 77 11.82 2.70 0.15
CA ASN A 77 11.32 2.49 -1.21
C ASN A 77 9.77 2.61 -1.26
N ASN A 78 9.10 2.31 -0.15
CA ASN A 78 7.65 2.39 0.01
C ASN A 78 7.24 3.39 1.09
N ASP A 79 6.04 3.95 0.96
CA ASP A 79 5.34 4.65 2.03
C ASP A 79 4.62 3.66 2.95
N LEU A 80 4.06 2.58 2.39
CA LEU A 80 3.41 1.50 3.13
C LEU A 80 4.14 0.17 2.94
N TYR A 81 4.55 -0.43 4.04
CA TYR A 81 5.18 -1.75 4.09
C TYR A 81 4.22 -2.77 4.70
N LEU A 82 3.64 -3.64 3.87
CA LEU A 82 2.67 -4.65 4.28
C LEU A 82 3.36 -5.95 4.72
N PHE A 83 2.88 -6.54 5.81
CA PHE A 83 3.26 -7.88 6.24
C PHE A 83 2.51 -8.92 5.41
N ASP A 84 3.25 -9.65 4.57
CA ASP A 84 2.67 -10.71 3.75
C ASP A 84 2.84 -12.07 4.44
N ALA A 85 1.73 -12.61 4.92
CA ALA A 85 1.64 -13.90 5.60
C ALA A 85 1.33 -15.08 4.66
N CYS A 86 1.12 -14.83 3.36
CA CYS A 86 0.72 -15.88 2.42
C CYS A 86 1.89 -16.79 2.04
N VAL A 87 1.56 -18.06 1.76
CA VAL A 87 2.49 -19.02 1.15
C VAL A 87 1.79 -19.62 -0.09
N PRO A 88 2.18 -19.26 -1.32
CA PRO A 88 3.27 -18.34 -1.67
C PRO A 88 2.93 -16.87 -1.38
N LEU A 89 3.98 -16.06 -1.23
CA LEU A 89 3.89 -14.61 -1.00
C LEU A 89 3.16 -13.95 -2.18
N GLN A 90 2.19 -13.09 -1.88
CA GLN A 90 1.40 -12.35 -2.88
C GLN A 90 1.94 -10.94 -3.15
N ILE A 91 2.62 -10.35 -2.17
CA ILE A 91 3.09 -8.96 -2.22
C ILE A 91 4.60 -8.94 -2.52
N SER A 92 4.96 -8.15 -3.52
CA SER A 92 6.35 -7.90 -3.94
C SER A 92 6.96 -6.77 -3.12
N ARG A 93 8.30 -6.71 -3.02
CA ARG A 93 9.00 -5.66 -2.22
C ARG A 93 8.66 -4.24 -2.69
N ALA A 94 8.49 -4.07 -3.99
CA ALA A 94 7.83 -2.93 -4.62
C ALA A 94 6.67 -3.51 -5.43
N HIS A 95 5.43 -3.13 -5.13
CA HIS A 95 4.27 -3.80 -5.72
C HIS A 95 3.36 -2.80 -6.43
N LEU A 96 2.92 -1.76 -5.73
CA LEU A 96 1.97 -0.77 -6.24
C LEU A 96 2.46 0.65 -5.99
N ALA A 97 2.14 1.58 -6.88
CA ALA A 97 2.11 3.00 -6.60
C ALA A 97 0.74 3.57 -6.93
N ILE A 98 0.25 4.49 -6.10
CA ILE A 98 -0.94 5.31 -6.38
C ILE A 98 -0.46 6.72 -6.64
N ASP A 99 -0.95 7.33 -7.72
CA ASP A 99 -0.54 8.65 -8.17
C ASP A 99 -1.70 9.40 -8.81
N VAL A 100 -1.49 10.68 -9.13
CA VAL A 100 -2.45 11.49 -9.90
C VAL A 100 -1.88 11.84 -11.27
N ILE A 101 -2.72 11.76 -12.30
CA ILE A 101 -2.43 12.22 -13.66
C ILE A 101 -2.72 13.73 -13.75
N ALA A 102 -3.86 14.12 -13.20
CA ALA A 102 -4.37 15.49 -13.10
C ALA A 102 -5.19 15.61 -11.81
N PRO A 103 -5.58 16.82 -11.36
CA PRO A 103 -6.48 16.98 -10.21
C PRO A 103 -7.74 16.11 -10.37
N GLY A 104 -8.04 15.27 -9.37
CA GLY A 104 -9.17 14.33 -9.37
C GLY A 104 -9.01 13.11 -10.29
N GLN A 105 -7.91 12.97 -11.03
CA GLN A 105 -7.66 11.83 -11.90
C GLN A 105 -6.55 10.94 -11.34
N TRP A 106 -6.97 9.88 -10.65
CA TRP A 106 -6.06 8.93 -10.01
C TRP A 106 -5.65 7.80 -10.94
N ARG A 107 -4.47 7.23 -10.66
CA ARG A 107 -4.01 6.00 -11.28
C ARG A 107 -3.33 5.08 -10.28
N ALA A 108 -3.47 3.79 -10.52
CA ALA A 108 -2.69 2.74 -9.90
C ALA A 108 -1.63 2.26 -10.90
N ILE A 109 -0.42 2.01 -10.41
CA ILE A 109 0.74 1.60 -11.21
C ILE A 109 1.35 0.36 -10.57
N ASP A 110 1.32 -0.76 -11.28
CA ASP A 110 2.09 -1.95 -10.88
C ASP A 110 3.58 -1.70 -11.09
N ARG A 111 4.38 -2.04 -10.07
CA ARG A 111 5.81 -1.72 -10.01
C ARG A 111 6.71 -2.90 -10.37
N GLY A 112 6.24 -3.77 -11.27
CA GLY A 112 6.93 -5.01 -11.64
C GLY A 112 6.68 -6.09 -10.60
N SER A 113 5.44 -6.21 -10.13
CA SER A 113 5.10 -7.26 -9.17
C SER A 113 5.02 -8.64 -9.83
N ALA A 114 5.29 -9.68 -9.04
CA ALA A 114 5.28 -11.05 -9.53
C ALA A 114 3.85 -11.55 -9.83
N HIS A 115 2.88 -11.14 -9.02
CA HIS A 115 1.49 -11.63 -9.06
C HIS A 115 0.48 -10.58 -9.53
N GLY A 116 0.93 -9.41 -9.99
CA GLY A 116 0.08 -8.34 -10.49
C GLY A 116 -0.78 -7.67 -9.42
N THR A 117 -1.66 -6.78 -9.86
CA THR A 117 -2.64 -6.07 -9.04
C THR A 117 -3.95 -5.95 -9.81
N LEU A 118 -5.08 -6.28 -9.18
CA LEU A 118 -6.42 -5.95 -9.70
C LEU A 118 -6.82 -4.55 -9.23
N VAL A 119 -7.29 -3.71 -10.15
CA VAL A 119 -7.79 -2.35 -9.91
C VAL A 119 -9.16 -2.19 -10.57
N GLY A 120 -10.20 -2.12 -9.75
CA GLY A 120 -11.59 -2.22 -10.21
C GLY A 120 -11.80 -3.55 -10.94
N ALA A 121 -12.05 -3.48 -12.26
CA ALA A 121 -12.17 -4.65 -13.13
C ALA A 121 -10.93 -4.94 -13.99
N ARG A 122 -9.83 -4.19 -13.81
CA ARG A 122 -8.63 -4.25 -14.66
C ARG A 122 -7.49 -4.89 -13.90
N PHE A 123 -6.86 -5.92 -14.49
CA PHE A 123 -5.65 -6.51 -13.95
C PHE A 123 -4.42 -5.84 -14.62
N ILE A 124 -3.48 -5.39 -13.81
CA ILE A 124 -2.24 -4.74 -14.24
C ILE A 124 -1.03 -5.46 -13.62
N GLY A 125 0.12 -5.44 -14.30
CA GLY A 125 1.30 -6.17 -13.84
C GLY A 125 1.26 -7.66 -14.13
N ALA A 126 1.94 -8.40 -13.27
CA ALA A 126 2.33 -9.81 -13.42
C ALA A 126 3.45 -10.02 -14.44
N GLU A 127 4.27 -11.05 -14.18
CA GLU A 127 5.44 -11.43 -14.99
C GLU A 127 6.39 -10.26 -15.29
N GLU A 128 6.52 -9.33 -14.32
CA GLU A 128 7.39 -8.15 -14.40
C GLU A 128 7.06 -7.13 -15.51
N ASN A 129 5.90 -7.27 -16.18
CA ASN A 129 5.49 -6.37 -17.27
C ASN A 129 5.02 -4.98 -16.80
N GLY A 130 4.81 -4.80 -15.49
CA GLY A 130 4.29 -3.56 -14.91
C GLY A 130 2.92 -3.18 -15.47
N GLY A 131 2.61 -1.88 -15.46
CA GLY A 131 1.39 -1.35 -16.08
C GLY A 131 0.68 -0.34 -15.20
N ALA A 132 -0.31 0.35 -15.76
CA ALA A 132 -1.11 1.32 -15.03
C ALA A 132 -2.58 1.25 -15.43
N ALA A 133 -3.45 1.53 -14.47
CA ALA A 133 -4.89 1.63 -14.69
C ALA A 133 -5.43 2.91 -14.04
N PRO A 134 -6.48 3.53 -14.61
CA PRO A 134 -7.26 4.53 -13.90
C PRO A 134 -7.77 3.96 -12.57
N LEU A 135 -7.72 4.78 -11.53
CA LEU A 135 -8.24 4.46 -10.21
C LEU A 135 -9.37 5.44 -9.91
N THR A 136 -10.53 4.94 -9.53
CA THR A 136 -11.74 5.73 -9.26
C THR A 136 -12.22 5.52 -7.84
N ASP A 137 -12.95 6.49 -7.30
CA ASP A 137 -13.52 6.39 -5.96
C ASP A 137 -14.38 5.12 -5.82
N GLY A 138 -14.15 4.37 -4.75
CA GLY A 138 -14.81 3.09 -4.48
C GLY A 138 -14.17 1.87 -5.15
N ASP A 139 -13.16 2.04 -6.02
CA ASP A 139 -12.53 0.90 -6.69
C ASP A 139 -11.90 -0.08 -5.69
N LEU A 140 -12.05 -1.36 -6.02
CA LEU A 140 -11.35 -2.44 -5.35
C LEU A 140 -9.90 -2.52 -5.84
N ILE A 141 -8.96 -2.59 -4.92
CA ILE A 141 -7.56 -2.92 -5.15
C ILE A 141 -7.28 -4.28 -4.51
N VAL A 142 -6.78 -5.24 -5.30
CA VAL A 142 -6.30 -6.53 -4.80
C VAL A 142 -4.83 -6.67 -5.15
N LEU A 143 -3.98 -6.80 -4.13
CA LEU A 143 -2.53 -6.97 -4.32
C LEU A 143 -2.19 -8.44 -4.51
N GLY A 144 -1.60 -8.82 -5.64
CA GLY A 144 -1.34 -10.21 -6.01
C GLY A 144 -2.51 -10.89 -6.71
N ASP A 145 -2.52 -12.23 -6.68
CA ASP A 145 -3.48 -13.03 -7.42
C ASP A 145 -4.92 -12.79 -6.91
N PRO A 146 -5.87 -12.33 -7.74
CA PRO A 146 -7.22 -11.99 -7.28
C PRO A 146 -8.04 -13.15 -6.71
N GLU A 147 -7.70 -14.39 -7.05
CA GLU A 147 -8.40 -15.58 -6.55
C GLU A 147 -7.83 -16.05 -5.20
N ARG A 148 -6.55 -15.80 -4.96
CA ARG A 148 -5.83 -16.32 -3.77
C ARG A 148 -5.50 -15.26 -2.75
N SER A 149 -5.27 -14.03 -3.17
CA SER A 149 -4.79 -12.98 -2.31
C SER A 149 -5.90 -12.45 -1.41
N PRO A 150 -5.67 -12.43 -0.08
CA PRO A 150 -6.60 -11.82 0.85
C PRO A 150 -6.39 -10.30 0.95
N TYR A 151 -5.37 -9.72 0.33
CA TYR A 151 -5.02 -8.31 0.50
C TYR A 151 -5.88 -7.39 -0.35
N ARG A 152 -7.11 -7.16 0.13
CA ARG A 152 -8.16 -6.39 -0.52
C ARG A 152 -8.36 -5.05 0.16
N PHE A 153 -8.27 -3.97 -0.62
CA PHE A 153 -8.46 -2.61 -0.17
C PHE A 153 -9.48 -1.91 -1.06
N ARG A 154 -10.35 -1.08 -0.48
CA ARG A 154 -11.16 -0.12 -1.24
C ARG A 154 -10.45 1.22 -1.25
N PHE A 155 -10.27 1.79 -2.43
CA PHE A 155 -9.79 3.16 -2.58
C PHE A 155 -10.94 4.14 -2.38
N ILE A 156 -10.73 5.17 -1.57
CA ILE A 156 -11.69 6.26 -1.36
C ILE A 156 -10.98 7.59 -1.60
N ASP A 157 -11.47 8.38 -2.55
CA ASP A 157 -10.98 9.73 -2.82
C ASP A 157 -11.54 10.71 -1.79
N LEU A 158 -10.68 11.57 -1.22
CA LEU A 158 -11.05 12.58 -0.23
C LEU A 158 -10.67 14.00 -0.68
N SER A 159 -10.24 14.14 -1.93
CA SER A 159 -9.84 15.41 -2.53
C SER A 159 -11.01 16.31 -2.92
#